data_AF-P56663-F1
#
_entry.id   AF-P56663-F1
#
_cell.length_a   1.000
_cell.length_b   1.000
_cell.length_c   1.000
_cell.angle_alpha   90.00
_cell.angle_beta   90.00
_cell.angle_gamma   90.00
#
_symmetry.space_group_name_H-M   'P 1'
#
loop_
_entity.id
_entity.type
_entity.pdbx_description
1 polymer ?
#
loop_
_entity_poly.entity_id
_entity_poly.type
_entity_poly.pdbx_seq_one_letter_code
_entity_poly.pdbx_strand_id
1 'polypeptide(L)'
;ELKEMLLKKYSGCLSRLRSEFLKKRKKGKLPKDARSALMDWWNTHYRWPYPTEEDKVRLAAMTGLDPKQINNWFINQRKRHWKPS
;
A
#
# COMPACT_ATOMS: atom_id res chain seq x y z
N GLU A 1 -29.17 21.77 27.40
CA GLU A 1 -29.68 22.69 26.36
C GLU A 1 -28.67 22.99 25.24
N LEU A 2 -27.57 23.72 25.49
CA LEU A 2 -26.63 24.11 24.42
C LEU A 2 -26.04 22.92 23.63
N LYS A 3 -25.64 21.82 24.29
CA LYS A 3 -25.10 20.62 23.62
C LYS A 3 -26.08 20.04 22.60
N GLU A 4 -27.37 19.94 22.94
CA GLU A 4 -28.40 19.39 22.05
C GLU A 4 -28.67 20.34 20.88
N MET A 5 -28.72 21.65 21.15
CA MET A 5 -28.82 22.66 20.09
C MET A 5 -27.66 22.58 19.11
N LEU A 6 -26.42 22.44 19.62
CA LEU A 6 -25.22 22.29 18.78
C LEU A 6 -25.25 20.97 18.01
N LEU A 7 -25.56 19.84 18.65
CA LEU A 7 -25.66 18.55 17.96
C LEU A 7 -26.73 18.58 16.85
N LYS A 8 -27.89 19.18 17.10
CA LYS A 8 -28.95 19.36 16.10
C LYS A 8 -28.47 20.24 14.94
N LYS A 9 -27.89 21.41 15.25
CA LYS A 9 -27.37 22.38 14.27
C LYS A 9 -26.29 21.80 13.36
N TYR A 10 -25.38 20.99 13.91
CA TYR A 10 -24.23 20.45 13.18
C TYR A 10 -24.39 18.99 12.76
N SER A 11 -25.51 18.32 13.08
CA SER A 11 -25.77 16.90 12.81
C SER A 11 -25.45 16.48 11.36
N GLY A 12 -25.93 17.25 10.36
CA GLY A 12 -25.66 16.99 8.95
C GLY A 12 -24.19 17.12 8.56
N CYS A 13 -23.50 18.15 9.06
CA CYS A 13 -22.08 18.36 8.83
C CYS A 13 -21.24 17.24 9.47
N LEU A 14 -21.57 16.87 10.71
CA LEU A 14 -20.92 15.78 11.43
C LEU A 14 -21.11 14.43 10.72
N SER A 15 -22.30 14.17 10.17
CA SER A 15 -22.56 12.95 9.39
C SER A 15 -21.71 12.89 8.11
N ARG A 16 -21.61 14.03 7.38
CA ARG A 16 -20.73 14.13 6.20
C ARG A 16 -19.26 13.93 6.56
N LEU A 17 -18.77 14.61 7.59
CA LEU A 17 -17.39 14.46 8.07
C LEU A 17 -17.12 13.03 8.52
N ARG A 18 -18.06 12.40 9.23
CA ARG A 18 -17.96 10.99 9.61
C ARG A 18 -17.85 10.09 8.39
N SER A 19 -18.65 10.32 7.35
CA SER A 19 -18.55 9.58 6.08
C SER A 19 -17.17 9.77 5.43
N GLU A 20 -16.67 11.01 5.33
CA GLU A 20 -15.35 11.31 4.78
C GLU A 20 -14.20 10.68 5.59
N PHE A 21 -14.28 10.70 6.93
CA PHE A 21 -13.28 10.05 7.77
C PHE A 21 -13.37 8.51 7.73
N LEU A 22 -14.58 7.96 7.56
CA LEU A 22 -14.80 6.53 7.40
C LEU A 22 -14.48 6.03 5.98
N LYS A 23 -14.45 6.91 4.97
CA LYS A 23 -13.87 6.62 3.66
C LYS A 23 -12.37 6.39 3.86
N LYS A 24 -12.01 5.18 4.26
CA LYS A 24 -10.63 4.68 4.16
C LYS A 24 -10.22 4.93 2.71
N ARG A 25 -9.33 5.89 2.49
CA ARG A 25 -8.67 6.09 1.19
C ARG A 25 -8.12 4.72 0.82
N LYS A 26 -8.78 4.02 -0.11
CA LYS A 26 -8.31 2.71 -0.55
C LYS A 26 -6.90 2.98 -1.06
N LYS A 27 -5.89 2.46 -0.36
CA LYS A 27 -4.52 2.47 -0.88
C LYS A 27 -4.64 1.77 -2.22
N GLY A 28 -4.48 2.54 -3.31
CA GLY A 28 -4.64 2.03 -4.65
C GLY A 28 -3.71 0.84 -4.88
N LYS A 29 -3.99 0.06 -5.92
CA LYS A 29 -2.98 -0.88 -6.42
C LYS A 29 -1.70 -0.09 -6.73
N LEU A 30 -0.54 -0.74 -6.61
CA LEU A 30 0.70 -0.14 -7.05
C LEU A 30 0.57 0.28 -8.53
N PRO A 31 1.22 1.38 -8.96
CA PRO A 31 1.29 1.77 -10.36
C PRO A 31 1.71 0.59 -11.24
N LYS A 32 1.19 0.52 -12.48
CA LYS A 32 1.46 -0.62 -13.39
C LYS A 32 2.95 -0.80 -13.61
N ASP A 33 3.68 0.28 -13.86
CA ASP A 33 5.12 0.25 -14.15
C ASP A 33 5.93 -0.18 -12.93
N ALA A 34 5.55 0.32 -11.74
CA ALA A 34 6.13 -0.12 -10.49
C ALA A 34 5.93 -1.62 -10.25
N ARG A 35 4.73 -2.14 -10.58
CA ARG A 35 4.45 -3.58 -10.51
C ARG A 35 5.27 -4.38 -11.51
N SER A 36 5.44 -3.89 -12.74
CA SER A 36 6.25 -4.55 -13.77
C SER A 36 7.70 -4.69 -13.32
N ALA A 37 8.33 -3.59 -12.86
CA ALA A 37 9.71 -3.62 -12.39
C ALA A 37 9.95 -4.60 -11.23
N LEU A 38 9.00 -4.68 -10.29
CA LEU A 38 9.06 -5.65 -9.19
C LEU A 38 8.91 -7.10 -9.68
N MET A 39 8.03 -7.34 -10.66
CA MET A 39 7.86 -8.66 -11.28
C MET A 39 9.08 -9.07 -12.09
N ASP A 40 9.74 -8.14 -12.78
CA ASP A 40 10.96 -8.42 -13.54
C ASP A 40 12.08 -8.87 -12.60
N TRP A 41 12.30 -8.14 -11.49
CA TRP A 41 13.26 -8.57 -10.48
C TRP A 41 12.90 -9.94 -9.89
N TRP A 42 11.61 -10.14 -9.57
CA TRP A 42 11.09 -11.39 -9.03
C TRP A 42 11.35 -12.59 -9.92
N ASN A 43 11.09 -12.46 -11.22
CA ASN A 43 11.26 -13.55 -12.18
C ASN A 43 12.74 -13.94 -12.30
N THR A 44 13.65 -12.95 -12.32
CA THR A 44 15.10 -13.18 -12.35
C THR A 44 15.62 -13.86 -11.08
N HIS A 45 14.99 -13.60 -9.92
CA HIS A 45 15.41 -14.12 -8.61
C HIS A 45 14.43 -15.16 -8.04
N TYR A 46 13.60 -15.81 -8.87
CA TYR A 46 12.52 -16.67 -8.38
C TYR A 46 13.02 -17.84 -7.49
N ARG A 47 14.23 -18.35 -7.75
CA ARG A 47 14.85 -19.40 -6.94
C ARG A 47 15.10 -18.97 -5.49
N TRP A 48 15.45 -17.70 -5.28
CA TRP A 48 15.71 -17.11 -3.97
C TRP A 48 15.24 -15.65 -3.93
N PRO A 49 13.93 -15.40 -3.75
CA PRO A 49 13.34 -14.08 -3.93
C PRO A 49 13.44 -13.23 -2.65
N TYR A 50 14.67 -13.06 -2.16
CA TYR A 50 15.02 -12.23 -1.02
C TYR A 50 15.96 -11.11 -1.47
N PRO A 51 15.43 -9.92 -1.81
CA PRO A 51 16.26 -8.81 -2.25
C PRO A 51 17.17 -8.32 -1.12
N THR A 52 18.40 -7.95 -1.47
CA THR A 52 19.31 -7.27 -0.55
C THR A 52 18.82 -5.85 -0.23
N GLU A 53 19.46 -5.16 0.72
CA GLU A 53 19.11 -3.75 0.97
C GLU A 53 19.43 -2.87 -0.25
N GLU A 54 20.51 -3.15 -0.97
CA GLU A 54 20.88 -2.46 -2.22
C GLU A 54 19.84 -2.70 -3.31
N ASP A 55 19.32 -3.92 -3.45
CA ASP A 55 18.22 -4.23 -4.37
C ASP A 55 16.97 -3.43 -4.01
N LYS A 56 16.61 -3.35 -2.72
CA LYS A 56 15.43 -2.61 -2.26
C LYS A 56 15.57 -1.12 -2.55
N VAL A 57 16.76 -0.54 -2.31
CA VAL A 57 17.04 0.87 -2.63
C VAL A 57 16.94 1.13 -4.13
N ARG A 58 17.54 0.25 -4.95
CA ARG A 58 17.46 0.36 -6.42
C ARG A 58 16.02 0.26 -6.92
N LEU A 59 15.25 -0.70 -6.41
CA LEU A 59 13.83 -0.87 -6.77
C LEU A 59 12.98 0.31 -6.29
N ALA A 60 13.23 0.85 -5.10
CA ALA A 60 12.55 2.06 -4.62
C ALA A 60 12.81 3.26 -5.54
N ALA A 61 14.08 3.47 -5.93
CA ALA A 61 14.46 4.52 -6.86
C ALA A 61 13.81 4.37 -8.24
N MET A 62 13.77 3.13 -8.78
CA MET A 62 13.18 2.85 -10.09
C MET A 62 11.65 2.98 -10.11
N THR A 63 10.98 2.61 -9.02
CA THR A 63 9.51 2.52 -8.96
C THR A 63 8.84 3.72 -8.32
N GLY A 64 9.60 4.58 -7.64
CA GLY A 64 9.08 5.69 -6.82
C GLY A 64 8.29 5.23 -5.59
N LEU A 65 8.44 3.96 -5.18
CA LEU A 65 7.75 3.41 -4.02
C LEU A 65 8.58 3.57 -2.75
N ASP A 66 7.90 3.73 -1.62
CA ASP A 66 8.54 3.71 -0.31
C ASP A 66 9.22 2.35 -0.07
N PRO A 67 10.38 2.31 0.63
CA PRO A 67 11.04 1.05 1.00
C PRO A 67 10.10 0.07 1.73
N LYS A 68 9.14 0.60 2.51
CA LYS A 68 8.09 -0.21 3.16
C LYS A 68 7.15 -0.88 2.16
N GLN A 69 6.79 -0.19 1.07
CA GLN A 69 5.95 -0.76 0.01
C GLN A 69 6.70 -1.86 -0.73
N ILE A 70 7.98 -1.65 -1.04
CA ILE A 70 8.86 -2.67 -1.64
C ILE A 70 8.91 -3.92 -0.74
N ASN A 71 9.25 -3.76 0.55
CA ASN A 71 9.33 -4.87 1.49
C ASN A 71 8.00 -5.63 1.62
N ASN A 72 6.89 -4.90 1.77
CA ASN A 72 5.56 -5.49 1.84
C ASN A 72 5.18 -6.22 0.55
N TRP A 73 5.58 -5.71 -0.61
CA TRP A 73 5.32 -6.38 -1.87
C TRP A 73 6.03 -7.73 -1.91
N PHE A 74 7.33 -7.77 -1.59
CA PHE A 74 8.10 -9.02 -1.57
C PHE A 74 7.58 -10.04 -0.55
N ILE A 75 7.22 -9.59 0.66
CA ILE A 75 6.61 -10.46 1.68
C ILE A 75 5.30 -11.07 1.14
N ASN A 76 4.42 -10.25 0.58
CA ASN A 76 3.14 -10.72 0.05
C ASN A 76 3.31 -11.58 -1.20
N GLN A 77 4.27 -11.26 -2.06
CA GLN A 77 4.56 -11.99 -3.28
C GLN A 77 5.08 -13.38 -2.96
N ARG A 78 6.02 -13.52 -2.01
CA ARG A 78 6.45 -14.82 -1.48
C ARG A 78 5.29 -15.62 -0.91
N LYS A 79 4.50 -15.01 -0.02
CA LYS A 79 3.36 -15.68 0.61
C LYS A 79 2.33 -16.21 -0.41
N ARG A 80 2.17 -15.54 -1.55
CA ARG A 80 1.14 -15.89 -2.56
C ARG A 80 1.65 -16.79 -3.68
N HIS A 81 2.92 -16.65 -4.06
CA HIS A 81 3.41 -17.16 -5.34
C HIS A 81 4.72 -17.95 -5.25
N TRP A 82 5.42 -17.93 -4.12
CA TRP A 82 6.67 -18.67 -4.00
C TRP A 82 6.44 -20.03 -3.37
N LYS A 83 6.77 -21.06 -4.13
CA LYS A 83 6.79 -22.45 -3.67
C LYS A 83 8.24 -22.94 -3.86
N PRO A 84 9.04 -23.02 -2.79
CA PRO A 84 10.34 -23.67 -2.86
C PRO A 84 10.13 -25.09 -3.41
N SER A 85 10.76 -25.38 -4.54
CA SER A 85 10.83 -26.74 -5.09
C SER A 85 11.76 -27.61 -4.25
#